data_AF-A0A1H4VC16-F1
#
_entry.id   AF-A0A1H4VC16-F1
#
_cell.length_a   1.000
_cell.length_b   1.000
_cell.length_c   1.000
_cell.angle_alpha   90.00
_cell.angle_beta   90.00
_cell.angle_gamma   90.00
#
_symmetry.space_group_name_H-M   'P 1'
#
loop_
_entity.id
_entity.type
_entity.pdbx_description
1 polymer ?
#
loop_
_entity_poly.entity_id
_entity_poly.type
_entity_poly.pdbx_seq_one_letter_code
_entity_poly.pdbx_strand_id
1 'polypeptide(L)'
;MVLTSGGLTGCSSLSAVMGLGSCEGSEERVEQLRSLALLDAPPEGATEVRGYEGVEAECWEDSGDAAISADHMYVHPGTPAEVIRHYRTAAARDGWLPGPSRPAPPRVPIDLCFTRNVNGTPTILTVWSLTPGTFGASEGHPFPPELTTGSGFLVEAMADPAGEPIDCED
;
A
#
# COMPACT_ATOMS: atom_id res chain seq x y z
N MET A 1 -46.17 -29.74 22.40
CA MET A 1 -45.78 -29.17 21.10
C MET A 1 -44.73 -28.11 21.41
N VAL A 2 -43.45 -28.46 21.27
CA VAL A 2 -42.31 -27.57 21.61
C VAL A 2 -41.79 -26.99 20.30
N LEU A 3 -41.80 -25.67 20.18
CA LEU A 3 -41.28 -24.93 19.03
C LEU A 3 -39.77 -24.81 19.19
N THR A 4 -38.99 -25.47 18.34
CA THR A 4 -37.54 -25.26 18.26
C THR A 4 -37.25 -24.09 17.34
N SER A 5 -36.89 -22.96 17.93
CA SER A 5 -36.30 -21.80 17.26
C SER A 5 -34.88 -22.17 16.81
N GLY A 6 -34.68 -22.35 15.51
CA GLY A 6 -33.35 -22.47 14.91
C GLY A 6 -32.69 -21.10 14.85
N GLY A 7 -31.59 -20.91 15.57
CA GLY A 7 -30.78 -19.70 15.52
C GLY A 7 -30.06 -19.57 14.19
N LEU A 8 -30.22 -18.43 13.52
CA LEU A 8 -29.42 -18.02 12.37
C LEU A 8 -28.09 -17.43 12.86
N THR A 9 -27.15 -18.30 13.26
CA THR A 9 -25.73 -17.96 13.39
C THR A 9 -25.05 -18.48 12.13
N GLY A 10 -24.87 -17.65 11.10
CA GLY A 10 -24.23 -18.12 9.88
C GLY A 10 -23.95 -17.12 8.77
N CYS A 11 -24.06 -15.81 9.00
CA CYS A 11 -23.72 -14.84 7.96
C CYS A 11 -22.21 -14.65 7.80
N SER A 12 -21.42 -14.75 8.88
CA SER A 12 -19.96 -14.56 8.82
C SER A 12 -19.24 -15.67 8.03
N SER A 13 -19.75 -16.90 8.09
CA SER A 13 -19.17 -18.04 7.33
C SER A 13 -19.52 -18.01 5.84
N LEU A 14 -20.58 -17.31 5.44
CA LEU A 14 -21.01 -17.26 4.03
C LEU A 14 -20.15 -16.31 3.21
N SER A 15 -19.68 -15.19 3.79
CA SER A 15 -18.77 -14.27 3.09
C SER A 15 -17.44 -14.92 2.72
N ALA A 16 -16.85 -15.67 3.67
CA ALA A 16 -15.63 -16.45 3.43
C ALA A 16 -15.82 -17.56 2.38
N VAL A 17 -17.01 -18.18 2.31
CA VAL A 17 -17.33 -19.22 1.31
C VAL A 17 -17.63 -18.62 -0.07
N MET A 18 -18.06 -17.35 -0.14
CA MET A 18 -18.34 -16.63 -1.40
C MET A 18 -17.12 -15.87 -1.95
N GLY A 19 -15.97 -15.92 -1.28
CA GLY A 19 -14.74 -15.25 -1.73
C GLY A 19 -14.83 -13.73 -1.72
N LEU A 20 -15.69 -13.16 -0.87
CA LEU A 20 -15.76 -11.71 -0.68
C LEU A 20 -14.74 -11.31 0.39
N GLY A 21 -13.81 -10.42 0.03
CA GLY A 21 -12.87 -9.82 0.97
C GLY A 21 -13.60 -8.93 1.99
N SER A 22 -13.12 -8.88 3.22
CA SER A 22 -13.61 -7.93 4.22
C SER A 22 -12.49 -7.47 5.14
N CYS A 23 -12.60 -6.23 5.61
CA CYS A 23 -11.79 -5.59 6.62
C CYS A 23 -12.08 -6.06 8.06
N GLU A 24 -13.09 -6.90 8.29
CA GLU A 24 -13.37 -7.44 9.62
C GLU A 24 -12.15 -8.22 10.16
N GLY A 25 -11.57 -7.75 11.27
CA GLY A 25 -10.39 -8.38 11.88
C GLY A 25 -9.06 -8.06 11.20
N SER A 26 -8.98 -6.98 10.41
CA SER A 26 -7.75 -6.53 9.76
C SER A 26 -6.94 -5.53 10.59
N GLU A 27 -7.44 -5.05 11.74
CA GLU A 27 -6.89 -3.92 12.48
C GLU A 27 -5.42 -4.11 12.89
N GLU A 28 -5.07 -5.31 13.37
CA GLU A 28 -3.68 -5.63 13.71
C GLU A 28 -2.76 -5.57 12.49
N ARG A 29 -3.25 -5.98 11.32
CA ARG A 29 -2.47 -5.97 10.09
C ARG A 29 -2.36 -4.57 9.49
N VAL A 30 -3.39 -3.73 9.62
CA VAL A 30 -3.30 -2.30 9.26
C VAL A 30 -2.20 -1.63 10.09
N GLU A 31 -2.20 -1.82 11.42
CA GLU A 31 -1.15 -1.24 12.28
C GLU A 31 0.23 -1.87 12.02
N GLN A 32 0.27 -3.15 11.65
CA GLN A 32 1.50 -3.79 11.21
C GLN A 32 2.07 -3.12 9.95
N LEU A 33 1.25 -2.87 8.92
CA LEU A 33 1.68 -2.18 7.71
C LEU A 33 2.12 -0.75 8.01
N ARG A 34 1.35 -0.01 8.82
CA ARG A 34 1.71 1.34 9.28
C ARG A 34 3.08 1.41 9.93
N SER A 35 3.46 0.37 10.67
CA SER A 35 4.74 0.30 11.40
C SER A 35 5.96 -0.07 10.54
N LEU A 36 5.79 -0.29 9.24
CA LEU A 36 6.89 -0.67 8.36
C LEU A 36 7.92 0.45 8.23
N ALA A 37 9.15 0.15 8.66
CA ALA A 37 10.24 1.14 8.68
C ALA A 37 10.55 1.76 7.30
N LEU A 38 10.22 1.08 6.19
CA LEU A 38 10.43 1.60 4.85
C LEU A 38 9.46 2.73 4.47
N LEU A 39 8.30 2.84 5.12
CA LEU A 39 7.37 3.95 4.94
C LEU A 39 7.93 5.26 5.51
N ASP A 40 8.73 5.17 6.58
CA ASP A 40 9.33 6.32 7.28
C ASP A 40 10.85 6.42 7.08
N ALA A 41 11.38 5.83 6.00
CA ALA A 41 12.79 5.89 5.66
C ALA A 41 13.01 6.54 4.29
N PRO A 42 12.66 7.83 4.11
CA PRO A 42 12.85 8.50 2.84
C PRO A 42 14.34 8.78 2.55
N PRO A 43 14.72 9.00 1.28
CA PRO A 43 16.07 9.44 0.93
C PRO A 43 16.39 10.79 1.59
N GLU A 44 17.67 11.03 1.87
CA GLU A 44 18.13 12.26 2.49
C GLU A 44 17.66 13.50 1.71
N GLY A 45 17.11 14.48 2.43
CA GLY A 45 16.60 15.72 1.85
C GLY A 45 15.19 15.63 1.27
N ALA A 46 14.55 14.46 1.29
CA ALA A 46 13.12 14.36 1.06
C ALA A 46 12.33 14.98 2.20
N THR A 47 11.16 15.54 1.87
CA THR A 47 10.23 16.15 2.82
C THR A 47 8.83 15.62 2.56
N GLU A 48 8.03 15.52 3.62
CA GLU A 48 6.61 15.15 3.52
C GLU A 48 5.84 16.17 2.68
N VAL A 49 4.77 15.71 2.02
CA VAL A 49 3.86 16.57 1.27
C VAL A 49 2.91 17.25 2.25
N ARG A 50 2.74 18.57 2.14
CA ARG A 50 1.84 19.30 3.03
C ARG A 50 0.39 18.82 2.86
N GLY A 51 -0.27 18.49 3.97
CA GLY A 51 -1.62 17.94 4.00
C GLY A 51 -1.69 16.42 3.85
N TYR A 52 -0.54 15.75 3.76
CA TYR A 52 -0.38 14.28 3.66
C TYR A 52 0.81 13.84 4.56
N GLU A 53 0.97 14.52 5.71
CA GLU A 53 2.06 14.24 6.65
C GLU A 53 1.84 12.94 7.44
N GLY A 54 2.89 12.12 7.53
CA GLY A 54 2.88 10.86 8.25
C GLY A 54 2.31 9.69 7.44
N VAL A 55 2.32 8.52 8.06
CA VAL A 55 1.81 7.29 7.45
C VAL A 55 0.28 7.22 7.58
N GLU A 56 -0.39 7.27 6.44
CA GLU A 56 -1.80 6.92 6.29
C GLU A 56 -1.91 5.40 6.19
N ALA A 57 -2.89 4.80 6.88
CA ALA A 57 -3.07 3.36 6.88
C ALA A 57 -4.55 3.06 7.05
N GLU A 58 -5.07 2.21 6.18
CA GLU A 58 -6.48 1.90 6.13
C GLU A 58 -6.75 0.51 5.59
N CYS A 59 -8.00 0.10 5.74
CA CYS A 59 -8.57 -1.02 5.02
C CYS A 59 -9.74 -0.47 4.22
N TRP A 60 -9.72 -0.68 2.90
CA TRP A 60 -10.83 -0.28 2.04
C TRP A 60 -11.56 -1.54 1.55
N GLU A 61 -12.88 -1.42 1.44
CA GLU A 61 -13.75 -2.42 0.83
C GLU A 61 -14.47 -1.75 -0.35
N ASP A 62 -14.34 -2.30 -1.55
CA ASP A 62 -15.15 -1.89 -2.70
C ASP A 62 -15.76 -3.12 -3.35
N SER A 63 -17.09 -3.13 -3.43
CA SER A 63 -17.87 -4.06 -4.25
C SER A 63 -17.53 -5.56 -4.10
N GLY A 64 -17.03 -5.98 -2.94
CA GLY A 64 -16.68 -7.37 -2.63
C GLY A 64 -15.18 -7.68 -2.60
N ASP A 65 -14.35 -6.72 -3.01
CA ASP A 65 -12.91 -6.75 -2.83
C ASP A 65 -12.54 -5.92 -1.60
N ALA A 66 -11.51 -6.35 -0.88
CA ALA A 66 -10.97 -5.60 0.24
C ALA A 66 -9.44 -5.67 0.20
N ALA A 67 -8.79 -4.56 0.51
CA ALA A 67 -7.34 -4.50 0.65
C ALA A 67 -6.96 -3.64 1.85
N ILE A 68 -5.84 -3.99 2.48
CA ILE A 68 -5.21 -3.10 3.46
C ILE A 68 -4.01 -2.42 2.82
N SER A 69 -3.86 -1.13 3.10
CA SER A 69 -2.74 -0.32 2.65
C SER A 69 -2.18 0.51 3.80
N ALA A 70 -0.90 0.84 3.70
CA ALA A 70 -0.30 1.93 4.45
C ALA A 70 0.69 2.66 3.54
N ASP A 71 0.61 3.97 3.48
CA ASP A 71 1.39 4.78 2.56
C ASP A 71 1.91 6.07 3.18
N HIS A 72 2.97 6.62 2.56
CA HIS A 72 3.56 7.89 2.92
C HIS A 72 4.07 8.62 1.67
N MET A 73 3.70 9.90 1.56
CA MET A 73 4.03 10.76 0.42
C MET A 73 5.23 11.67 0.69
N TYR A 74 6.14 11.72 -0.27
CA TYR A 74 7.33 12.55 -0.18
C TYR A 74 7.60 13.36 -1.46
N VAL A 75 8.26 14.50 -1.27
CA VAL A 75 8.93 15.26 -2.33
C VAL A 75 10.44 15.15 -2.11
N HIS A 76 11.18 14.74 -3.13
CA HIS A 76 12.64 14.75 -3.08
C HIS A 76 13.23 15.74 -4.10
N PRO A 77 14.18 16.61 -3.68
CA PRO A 77 14.76 17.63 -4.56
C PRO A 77 15.75 17.07 -5.59
N GLY A 78 16.22 15.84 -5.41
CA GLY A 78 17.10 15.16 -6.35
C GLY A 78 16.36 14.41 -7.46
N THR A 79 17.04 13.42 -8.04
CA THR A 79 16.58 12.69 -9.22
C THR A 79 15.79 11.43 -8.88
N PRO A 80 14.90 10.95 -9.77
CA PRO A 80 14.24 9.65 -9.64
C PRO A 80 15.21 8.48 -9.43
N ALA A 81 16.38 8.52 -10.07
CA ALA A 81 17.41 7.49 -9.93
C ALA A 81 17.97 7.39 -8.50
N GLU A 82 18.00 8.49 -7.76
CA GLU A 82 18.43 8.52 -6.36
C GLU A 82 17.40 7.87 -5.45
N VAL A 83 16.11 8.17 -5.66
CA VAL A 83 14.99 7.51 -4.95
C VAL A 83 15.01 6.01 -5.22
N ILE A 84 15.16 5.60 -6.49
CA ILE A 84 15.24 4.18 -6.87
C ILE A 84 16.41 3.48 -6.17
N ARG A 85 17.60 4.09 -6.21
CA ARG A 85 18.80 3.52 -5.59
C ARG A 85 18.63 3.40 -4.08
N HIS A 86 18.05 4.40 -3.45
CA HIS A 86 17.76 4.42 -2.03
C HIS A 86 16.85 3.25 -1.63
N TYR A 87 15.65 3.15 -2.22
CA TYR A 87 14.70 2.11 -1.84
C TYR A 87 15.15 0.70 -2.21
N ARG A 88 15.84 0.49 -3.34
CA ARG A 88 16.47 -0.83 -3.61
C ARG A 88 17.47 -1.23 -2.54
N THR A 89 18.27 -0.27 -2.05
CA THR A 89 19.26 -0.54 -1.01
C THR A 89 18.60 -0.79 0.33
N ALA A 90 17.62 0.03 0.70
CA ALA A 90 16.90 -0.08 1.97
C ALA A 90 16.07 -1.37 2.03
N ALA A 91 15.29 -1.66 1.00
CA ALA A 91 14.49 -2.88 0.87
C ALA A 91 15.37 -4.14 0.95
N ALA A 92 16.49 -4.19 0.21
CA ALA A 92 17.40 -5.32 0.27
C ALA A 92 18.03 -5.53 1.66
N ARG A 93 18.36 -4.44 2.37
CA ARG A 93 18.89 -4.52 3.75
C ARG A 93 17.85 -5.03 4.75
N ASP A 94 16.59 -4.69 4.53
CA ASP A 94 15.46 -5.15 5.35
C ASP A 94 14.88 -6.51 4.88
N GLY A 95 15.54 -7.16 3.91
CA GLY A 95 15.21 -8.53 3.49
C GLY A 95 14.03 -8.64 2.52
N TRP A 96 13.62 -7.54 1.90
CA TRP A 96 12.64 -7.54 0.82
C TRP A 96 13.25 -8.02 -0.49
N LEU A 97 12.46 -8.72 -1.29
CA LEU A 97 12.85 -9.24 -2.59
C LEU A 97 12.25 -8.38 -3.70
N PRO A 98 12.99 -8.03 -4.76
CA PRO A 98 12.39 -7.33 -5.89
C PRO A 98 11.36 -8.23 -6.59
N GLY A 99 10.20 -7.67 -6.91
CA GLY A 99 9.22 -8.31 -7.77
C GLY A 99 9.70 -8.40 -9.23
N PRO A 100 8.97 -9.12 -10.10
CA PRO A 100 9.25 -9.14 -11.53
C PRO A 100 9.31 -7.72 -12.09
N SER A 101 10.43 -7.39 -12.73
CA SER A 101 10.65 -6.04 -13.28
C SER A 101 9.75 -5.84 -14.50
N ARG A 102 8.77 -4.95 -14.39
CA ARG A 102 8.03 -4.41 -15.54
C ARG A 102 8.78 -3.20 -16.10
N PRO A 103 8.77 -2.95 -17.42
CA PRO A 103 9.23 -1.67 -17.95
C PRO A 103 8.33 -0.57 -17.38
N ALA A 104 8.91 0.35 -16.63
CA ALA A 104 8.17 1.51 -16.15
C ALA A 104 7.50 2.20 -17.35
N PRO A 105 6.22 2.58 -17.27
CA PRO A 105 5.57 3.31 -18.34
C PRO A 105 6.40 4.56 -18.67
N PRO A 106 6.45 5.03 -19.93
CA PRO A 106 7.33 6.11 -20.39
C PRO A 106 7.11 7.49 -19.73
N ARG A 107 6.32 7.57 -18.66
CA ARG A 107 6.00 8.77 -17.88
C ARG A 107 6.04 8.56 -16.36
N VAL A 108 6.40 7.37 -15.88
CA VAL A 108 6.51 7.06 -14.45
C VAL A 108 7.98 6.80 -14.14
N PRO A 109 8.74 7.82 -13.72
CA PRO A 109 10.19 7.70 -13.60
C PRO A 109 10.65 6.84 -12.41
N ILE A 110 9.76 6.50 -11.48
CA ILE A 110 9.96 5.57 -10.37
C ILE A 110 8.84 4.55 -10.41
N ASP A 111 9.18 3.27 -10.50
CA ASP A 111 8.25 2.15 -10.49
C ASP A 111 9.00 0.94 -9.91
N LEU A 112 8.81 0.72 -8.61
CA LEU A 112 9.42 -0.35 -7.86
C LEU A 112 8.34 -1.14 -7.15
N CYS A 113 8.52 -2.46 -7.13
CA CYS A 113 7.74 -3.35 -6.29
C CYS A 113 8.67 -4.37 -5.64
N PHE A 114 8.43 -4.62 -4.35
CA PHE A 114 9.14 -5.57 -3.54
C PHE A 114 8.15 -6.46 -2.79
N THR A 115 8.53 -7.70 -2.50
CA THR A 115 7.72 -8.64 -1.74
C THR A 115 8.45 -9.11 -0.50
N ARG A 116 7.70 -9.34 0.58
CA ARG A 116 8.19 -9.93 1.82
C ARG A 116 7.01 -10.55 2.58
N ASN A 117 7.29 -11.59 3.37
CA ASN A 117 6.36 -12.03 4.41
C ASN A 117 6.63 -11.23 5.70
N VAL A 118 5.72 -10.36 6.09
CA VAL A 118 5.80 -9.58 7.34
C VAL A 118 4.92 -10.28 8.37
N ASN A 119 5.52 -10.80 9.44
CA ASN A 119 4.82 -11.57 10.49
C ASN A 119 3.93 -12.72 9.99
N GLY A 120 4.27 -13.33 8.85
CA GLY A 120 3.49 -14.40 8.24
C GLY A 120 2.43 -13.94 7.23
N THR A 121 2.27 -12.63 7.04
CA THR A 121 1.40 -12.03 6.03
C THR A 121 2.20 -11.73 4.76
N PRO A 122 1.79 -12.24 3.59
CA PRO A 122 2.31 -11.79 2.30
C PRO A 122 2.07 -10.29 2.14
N THR A 123 3.14 -9.53 1.88
CA THR A 123 3.08 -8.08 1.79
C THR A 123 3.89 -7.63 0.58
N ILE A 124 3.34 -6.67 -0.16
CA ILE A 124 4.05 -5.95 -1.20
C ILE A 124 4.39 -4.55 -0.70
N LEU A 125 5.56 -4.05 -1.10
CA LEU A 125 5.97 -2.67 -0.92
C LEU A 125 6.27 -2.08 -2.28
N THR A 126 5.58 -1.00 -2.61
CA THR A 126 5.70 -0.30 -3.87
C THR A 126 6.30 1.08 -3.65
N VAL A 127 7.03 1.57 -4.65
CA VAL A 127 7.49 2.96 -4.70
C VAL A 127 7.25 3.46 -6.10
N TRP A 128 6.41 4.48 -6.24
CA TRP A 128 6.09 5.02 -7.56
C TRP A 128 6.01 6.54 -7.60
N SER A 129 6.16 7.10 -8.81
CA SER A 129 6.05 8.54 -9.01
C SER A 129 4.62 9.04 -8.88
N LEU A 130 4.43 10.10 -8.10
CA LEU A 130 3.19 10.84 -8.02
C LEU A 130 3.11 11.82 -9.18
N THR A 131 2.10 11.63 -10.02
CA THR A 131 1.75 12.50 -11.15
C THR A 131 0.27 12.83 -11.04
N PRO A 132 -0.24 13.89 -11.70
CA PRO A 132 -1.68 14.16 -11.68
C PRO A 132 -2.58 13.01 -12.16
N GLY A 133 -2.04 12.06 -12.94
CA GLY A 133 -2.78 10.88 -13.38
C GLY A 133 -2.67 9.66 -12.47
N THR A 134 -1.67 9.61 -11.59
CA THR A 134 -1.46 8.51 -10.63
C THR A 134 -1.88 8.89 -9.22
N PHE A 135 -1.85 10.18 -8.89
CA PHE A 135 -2.46 10.72 -7.68
C PHE A 135 -3.97 10.66 -7.87
N GLY A 136 -4.64 9.78 -7.12
CA GLY A 136 -6.08 9.59 -7.17
C GLY A 136 -6.78 10.93 -6.99
N ALA A 137 -7.25 11.52 -8.10
CA ALA A 137 -8.12 12.68 -8.09
C ALA A 137 -9.53 12.33 -7.53
N SER A 138 -9.67 11.16 -6.88
CA SER A 138 -10.92 10.49 -6.57
C SER A 138 -11.76 11.17 -5.49
N GLU A 139 -11.21 12.08 -4.69
CA GLU A 139 -11.98 12.74 -3.61
C GLU A 139 -11.92 14.28 -3.72
N GLY A 140 -11.74 14.83 -4.92
CA GLY A 140 -11.77 16.28 -5.15
C GLY A 140 -10.61 17.07 -4.51
N HIS A 141 -9.60 16.38 -3.99
CA HIS A 141 -8.39 17.01 -3.47
C HIS A 141 -7.49 17.47 -4.63
N PRO A 142 -7.14 18.77 -4.69
CA PRO A 142 -6.27 19.28 -5.73
C PRO A 142 -4.88 18.65 -5.60
N PHE A 143 -4.28 18.28 -6.74
CA PHE A 143 -2.91 17.79 -6.78
C PHE A 143 -1.96 18.79 -6.09
N PRO A 144 -1.21 18.37 -5.05
CA PRO A 144 -0.34 19.26 -4.29
C PRO A 144 0.65 20.01 -5.19
N PRO A 145 0.76 21.35 -5.08
CA PRO A 145 1.69 22.14 -5.90
C PRO A 145 3.14 21.68 -5.79
N GLU A 146 3.53 21.14 -4.65
CA GLU A 146 4.89 20.69 -4.35
C GLU A 146 5.28 19.50 -5.23
N LEU A 147 4.32 18.62 -5.51
CA LEU A 147 4.47 17.49 -6.42
C LEU A 147 4.55 17.91 -7.90
N THR A 148 4.24 19.17 -8.24
CA THR A 148 4.40 19.70 -9.61
C THR A 148 5.82 20.19 -9.90
N THR A 149 6.63 20.43 -8.85
CA THR A 149 7.93 21.10 -8.96
C THR A 149 9.13 20.18 -8.66
N GLY A 150 8.89 18.99 -8.11
CA GLY A 150 9.94 18.02 -7.73
C GLY A 150 9.65 16.59 -8.16
N SER A 151 10.51 15.66 -7.75
CA SER A 151 10.29 14.22 -7.90
C SER A 151 9.39 13.73 -6.77
N GLY A 152 8.08 13.95 -6.90
CA GLY A 152 7.08 13.43 -5.98
C GLY A 152 6.93 11.91 -6.09
N PHE A 153 6.85 11.21 -4.96
CA PHE A 153 6.65 9.77 -4.95
C PHE A 153 5.85 9.30 -3.73
N LEU A 154 5.19 8.16 -3.90
CA LEU A 154 4.51 7.41 -2.84
C LEU A 154 5.37 6.20 -2.50
N VAL A 155 5.44 5.88 -1.21
CA VAL A 155 5.81 4.55 -0.73
C VAL A 155 4.55 3.94 -0.15
N GLU A 156 4.17 2.76 -0.61
CA GLU A 156 2.97 2.10 -0.12
C GLU A 156 3.29 0.63 0.18
N ALA A 157 2.75 0.13 1.29
CA ALA A 157 2.69 -1.27 1.59
C ALA A 157 1.24 -1.74 1.46
N MET A 158 1.04 -2.89 0.82
CA MET A 158 -0.29 -3.51 0.72
C MET A 158 -0.24 -4.95 1.22
N ALA A 159 -1.38 -5.43 1.70
CA ALA A 159 -1.62 -6.84 1.98
C ALA A 159 -3.10 -7.17 1.77
N ASP A 160 -3.40 -8.46 1.62
CA ASP A 160 -4.77 -8.93 1.65
C ASP A 160 -5.32 -8.97 3.10
N PRO A 161 -6.58 -8.57 3.33
CA PRO A 161 -7.20 -8.52 4.65
C PRO A 161 -7.66 -9.87 5.18
N ALA A 162 -7.47 -10.99 4.48
CA ALA A 162 -7.46 -12.35 5.03
C ALA A 162 -6.04 -12.94 5.14
N GLY A 163 -5.02 -12.25 4.61
CA GLY A 163 -3.63 -12.70 4.58
C GLY A 163 -3.33 -13.63 3.41
N GLU A 164 -4.18 -13.61 2.38
CA GLU A 164 -3.95 -14.35 1.15
C GLU A 164 -2.71 -13.83 0.41
N PRO A 165 -2.09 -14.66 -0.47
CA PRO A 165 -0.99 -14.21 -1.29
C PRO A 165 -1.40 -13.05 -2.20
N ILE A 166 -0.57 -12.01 -2.20
CA ILE A 166 -0.60 -10.93 -3.19
C ILE A 166 0.80 -10.80 -3.78
N ASP A 167 0.90 -10.32 -5.02
CA ASP A 167 2.19 -10.11 -5.66
C ASP A 167 2.27 -8.79 -6.44
N CYS A 168 3.42 -8.57 -7.08
CA CYS A 168 3.67 -7.37 -7.87
C CYS A 168 3.02 -7.40 -9.27
N GLU A 169 2.31 -8.48 -9.58
CA GLU A 169 1.73 -8.73 -10.89
C GLU A 169 0.22 -8.43 -10.97
N ASP A 170 -0.47 -8.44 -9.83
CA ASP A 170 -1.89 -8.10 -9.70
C ASP A 170 -2.21 -6.62 -10.04
#